data_AF-A0A818E0S4-F1
#
_entry.id   AF-A0A818E0S4-F1
#
_cell.length_a   1.000
_cell.length_b   1.000
_cell.length_c   1.000
_cell.angle_alpha   90.00
_cell.angle_beta   90.00
_cell.angle_gamma   90.00
#
_symmetry.space_group_name_H-M   'P 1'
#
loop_
_entity.id
_entity.type
_entity.pdbx_description
1 polymer ?
#
loop_
_entity_poly.entity_id
_entity_poly.type
_entity_poly.pdbx_seq_one_letter_code
_entity_poly.pdbx_strand_id
1 'polypeptide(L)'
;MAASTSGDTAAIAKEIKVQLKQARELINQKDHVGALKLCEAIIKKDKTCYTGWIMIAACAQELKQFHQAHSALNKAFELDENQSVAYQGMIQLGERAPGFLSEIDITSAYRKLCSLTRASDPTKFFDHAKKYIEYLKKQIECQSTTTNEQNNPYRIQLAELCKDIVEEKRLQLSQEDEQLYRLLSTDILSPIKTLSTNLNEF
;
A
#
# COMPACT_ATOMS: atom_id res chain seq x y z
N MET A 1 -13.20 43.97 3.19
CA MET A 1 -13.51 42.91 4.17
C MET A 1 -13.00 41.58 3.60
N ALA A 2 -11.78 41.17 3.95
CA ALA A 2 -11.21 39.87 3.55
C ALA A 2 -9.99 39.55 4.43
N ALA A 3 -10.22 39.23 5.70
CA ALA A 3 -9.15 38.86 6.63
C ALA A 3 -9.56 37.76 7.64
N SER A 4 -10.66 37.04 7.41
CA SER A 4 -11.20 36.02 8.33
C SER A 4 -10.96 34.57 7.90
N THR A 5 -10.47 34.30 6.69
CA THR A 5 -10.46 32.94 6.11
C THR A 5 -9.32 32.03 6.59
N SER A 6 -8.21 32.58 7.10
CA SER A 6 -7.07 31.77 7.56
C SER A 6 -7.25 31.18 8.96
N GLY A 7 -8.02 31.84 9.82
CA GLY A 7 -8.31 31.36 11.17
C GLY A 7 -9.30 30.19 11.18
N ASP A 8 -10.34 30.28 10.35
CA ASP A 8 -11.40 29.26 10.27
C ASP A 8 -10.89 27.95 9.65
N THR A 9 -10.02 28.03 8.64
CA THR A 9 -9.42 26.85 8.00
C THR A 9 -8.50 26.07 8.93
N ALA A 10 -7.70 26.77 9.75
CA ALA A 10 -6.84 26.14 10.74
C ALA A 10 -7.64 25.46 11.87
N ALA A 11 -8.75 26.07 12.30
CA ALA A 11 -9.65 25.49 13.30
C ALA A 11 -10.34 24.22 12.76
N ILE A 12 -10.86 24.25 11.52
CA ILE A 12 -11.46 23.09 10.85
C ILE A 12 -10.45 21.95 10.71
N ALA A 13 -9.22 22.25 10.29
CA ALA A 13 -8.17 21.23 10.15
C ALA A 13 -7.81 20.57 11.49
N LYS A 14 -7.77 21.36 12.58
CA LYS A 14 -7.53 20.82 13.93
C LYS A 14 -8.68 19.91 14.37
N GLU A 15 -9.93 20.32 14.11
CA GLU A 15 -11.10 19.52 14.43
C GLU A 15 -11.12 18.20 13.65
N ILE A 16 -10.85 18.23 12.34
CA ILE A 16 -10.75 17.04 11.50
C ILE A 16 -9.70 16.07 12.05
N LYS A 17 -8.53 16.56 12.48
CA LYS A 17 -7.49 15.70 13.10
C LYS A 17 -7.99 15.00 14.37
N VAL A 18 -8.74 15.70 15.22
CA VAL A 18 -9.34 15.11 16.42
C VAL A 18 -10.37 14.06 16.05
N GLN A 19 -11.26 14.37 15.10
CA GLN A 19 -12.29 13.44 14.65
C GLN A 19 -11.70 12.19 13.99
N LEU A 20 -10.61 12.32 13.21
CA LEU A 20 -9.90 11.18 12.61
C LEU A 20 -9.31 10.26 13.67
N LYS A 21 -8.75 10.82 14.75
CA LYS A 21 -8.25 10.04 15.88
C LYS A 21 -9.38 9.29 16.58
N GLN A 22 -10.48 9.96 16.87
CA GLN A 22 -11.66 9.35 17.49
C GLN A 22 -12.27 8.25 16.62
N ALA A 23 -12.40 8.50 15.31
CA ALA A 23 -12.89 7.49 14.38
C ALA A 23 -11.98 6.25 14.35
N ARG A 24 -10.66 6.43 14.46
CA ARG A 24 -9.71 5.31 14.54
C ARG A 24 -9.85 4.52 15.85
N GLU A 25 -10.09 5.21 16.96
CA GLU A 25 -10.37 4.56 18.25
C GLU A 25 -11.66 3.72 18.18
N LEU A 26 -12.72 4.24 17.56
CA LEU A 26 -13.96 3.48 17.35
C LEU A 26 -13.77 2.26 16.44
N ILE A 27 -12.98 2.38 15.36
CA ILE A 27 -12.62 1.23 14.51
C ILE A 27 -11.91 0.15 15.34
N ASN A 28 -10.96 0.54 16.20
CA ASN A 28 -10.24 -0.41 17.06
C ASN A 28 -11.16 -1.08 18.09
N GLN A 29 -12.22 -0.39 18.52
CA GLN A 29 -13.28 -0.92 19.39
C GLN A 29 -14.34 -1.72 18.62
N LYS A 30 -14.19 -1.88 17.30
CA LYS A 30 -15.17 -2.51 16.38
C LYS A 30 -16.52 -1.79 16.31
N ASP A 31 -16.60 -0.54 16.78
CA ASP A 31 -17.76 0.32 16.55
C ASP A 31 -17.68 0.96 15.17
N HIS A 32 -17.92 0.14 14.14
CA HIS A 32 -17.85 0.59 12.75
C HIS A 32 -18.99 1.56 12.39
N VAL A 33 -20.13 1.50 13.09
CA VAL A 33 -21.27 2.41 12.86
C VAL A 33 -20.94 3.81 13.39
N GLY A 34 -20.40 3.89 14.62
CA GLY A 34 -19.93 5.15 15.19
C GLY A 34 -18.78 5.76 14.41
N ALA A 35 -17.79 4.94 14.02
CA ALA A 35 -16.68 5.37 13.19
C ALA A 35 -17.14 5.92 11.83
N LEU A 36 -18.07 5.23 11.16
CA LEU A 36 -18.60 5.66 9.87
C LEU A 36 -19.28 7.04 9.96
N LYS A 37 -20.10 7.27 10.98
CA LYS A 37 -20.75 8.57 11.22
C LYS A 37 -19.74 9.71 11.40
N LEU A 38 -18.66 9.47 12.16
CA LEU A 38 -17.58 10.46 12.31
C LEU A 38 -16.88 10.74 10.98
N CYS A 39 -16.58 9.71 10.19
CA CYS A 39 -15.92 9.88 8.91
C CYS A 39 -16.80 10.63 7.89
N GLU A 40 -18.11 10.35 7.85
CA GLU A 40 -19.05 11.12 7.02
C GLU A 40 -19.13 12.60 7.46
N ALA A 41 -19.05 12.89 8.76
CA ALA A 41 -18.98 14.26 9.26
C ALA A 41 -17.68 14.96 8.84
N ILE A 42 -16.54 14.26 8.84
CA ILE A 42 -15.27 14.76 8.32
C ILE A 42 -15.40 15.13 6.84
N ILE A 43 -15.92 14.21 6.01
CA ILE A 43 -16.04 14.43 4.56
C ILE A 43 -17.02 15.56 4.21
N LYS A 44 -18.05 15.81 5.04
CA LYS A 44 -18.93 16.97 4.88
C LYS A 44 -18.20 18.29 5.05
N LYS A 45 -17.19 18.35 5.92
CA LYS A 45 -16.36 19.54 6.17
C LYS A 45 -15.23 19.66 5.16
N ASP A 46 -14.59 18.54 4.83
CA ASP A 46 -13.47 18.47 3.90
C ASP A 46 -13.58 17.24 3.00
N LYS A 47 -14.07 17.46 1.77
CA LYS A 47 -14.19 16.41 0.75
C LYS A 47 -12.84 15.94 0.21
N THR A 48 -11.76 16.68 0.48
CA THR A 48 -10.40 16.34 0.05
C THR A 48 -9.65 15.49 1.08
N CYS A 49 -10.27 15.19 2.23
CA CYS A 49 -9.67 14.36 3.27
C CYS A 49 -9.57 12.89 2.83
N TYR A 50 -8.45 12.53 2.20
CA TYR A 50 -8.15 11.16 1.76
C TYR A 50 -8.33 10.12 2.87
N THR A 51 -7.82 10.41 4.07
CA THR A 51 -7.92 9.48 5.22
C THR A 51 -9.37 9.23 5.63
N GLY A 52 -10.23 10.25 5.53
CA GLY A 52 -11.66 10.11 5.81
C GLY A 52 -12.33 9.11 4.86
N TRP A 53 -12.03 9.21 3.56
CA TRP A 53 -12.55 8.28 2.56
C TRP A 53 -12.05 6.83 2.76
N ILE A 54 -10.77 6.65 3.09
CA ILE A 54 -10.23 5.31 3.41
C ILE A 54 -10.91 4.71 4.64
N MET A 55 -11.16 5.51 5.68
CA MET A 55 -11.84 5.02 6.89
C MET A 55 -13.32 4.71 6.65
N ILE A 56 -14.02 5.48 5.79
CA ILE A 56 -15.36 5.13 5.31
C ILE A 56 -15.33 3.78 4.61
N ALA A 57 -14.39 3.58 3.68
CA ALA A 57 -14.27 2.32 2.95
C ALA A 57 -14.06 1.13 3.89
N ALA A 58 -13.14 1.25 4.85
CA ALA A 58 -12.88 0.21 5.84
C ALA A 58 -14.12 -0.11 6.69
N CYS A 59 -14.80 0.91 7.24
CA CYS A 59 -16.00 0.71 8.05
C CYS A 59 -17.15 0.10 7.23
N ALA A 60 -17.36 0.59 6.01
CA ALA A 60 -18.40 0.07 5.11
C ALA A 60 -18.16 -1.39 4.74
N GLN A 61 -16.90 -1.82 4.56
CA GLN A 61 -16.58 -3.24 4.34
C GLN A 61 -16.89 -4.11 5.55
N GLU A 62 -16.64 -3.64 6.77
CA GLU A 62 -17.01 -4.36 8.01
C GLU A 62 -18.53 -4.45 8.18
N LEU A 63 -19.25 -3.42 7.76
CA LEU A 63 -20.71 -3.37 7.76
C LEU A 63 -21.35 -4.07 6.54
N LYS A 64 -20.55 -4.69 5.66
CA LYS A 64 -20.99 -5.32 4.40
C LYS A 64 -21.75 -4.38 3.45
N GLN A 65 -21.50 -3.08 3.56
CA GLN A 65 -22.04 -2.03 2.69
C GLN A 65 -21.12 -1.84 1.48
N PHE A 66 -20.99 -2.88 0.65
CA PHE A 66 -19.96 -2.98 -0.39
C PHE A 66 -20.03 -1.86 -1.45
N HIS A 67 -21.22 -1.41 -1.84
CA HIS A 67 -21.35 -0.27 -2.75
C HIS A 67 -20.81 1.04 -2.15
N GLN A 68 -21.05 1.29 -0.86
CA GLN A 68 -20.51 2.45 -0.17
C GLN A 68 -18.99 2.36 -0.04
N ALA A 69 -18.48 1.16 0.30
CA ALA A 69 -17.04 0.91 0.34
C ALA A 69 -16.37 1.20 -1.02
N HIS A 70 -16.94 0.68 -2.11
CA HIS A 70 -16.44 0.89 -3.46
C HIS A 70 -16.45 2.37 -3.85
N SER A 71 -17.55 3.07 -3.58
CA SER A 71 -17.68 4.51 -3.85
C SER A 71 -16.62 5.33 -3.09
N ALA A 72 -16.39 5.01 -1.82
CA ALA A 72 -15.38 5.67 -1.00
C ALA A 72 -13.95 5.40 -1.49
N LEU A 73 -13.65 4.18 -1.96
CA LEU A 73 -12.35 3.85 -2.56
C LEU A 73 -12.14 4.60 -3.88
N ASN A 74 -13.17 4.71 -4.73
CA ASN A 74 -13.09 5.51 -5.94
C ASN A 74 -12.84 6.99 -5.64
N LYS A 75 -13.47 7.53 -4.59
CA LYS A 75 -13.15 8.88 -4.10
C LYS A 75 -11.72 9.02 -3.59
N ALA A 76 -11.18 8.00 -2.93
CA ALA A 76 -9.77 8.00 -2.54
C ALA A 76 -8.84 8.02 -3.77
N PHE A 77 -9.14 7.25 -4.83
CA PHE A 77 -8.37 7.27 -6.07
C PHE A 77 -8.47 8.58 -6.84
N GLU A 78 -9.64 9.22 -6.87
CA GLU A 78 -9.80 10.56 -7.45
C GLU A 78 -8.92 11.61 -6.77
N LEU A 79 -8.64 11.44 -5.46
CA LEU A 79 -7.81 12.36 -4.68
C LEU A 79 -6.32 12.06 -4.83
N ASP A 80 -5.93 10.79 -4.71
CA ASP A 80 -4.55 10.36 -4.87
C ASP A 80 -4.46 8.87 -5.23
N GLU A 81 -4.21 8.59 -6.51
CA GLU A 81 -4.03 7.23 -7.03
C GLU A 81 -2.66 6.61 -6.73
N ASN A 82 -1.72 7.34 -6.13
CA ASN A 82 -0.39 6.81 -5.80
C ASN A 82 -0.30 6.27 -4.37
N GLN A 83 -1.41 6.30 -3.63
CA GLN A 83 -1.48 5.75 -2.28
C GLN A 83 -1.81 4.26 -2.30
N SER A 84 -0.89 3.45 -1.78
CA SER A 84 -1.03 1.99 -1.71
C SER A 84 -2.26 1.51 -0.94
N VAL A 85 -2.73 2.29 0.04
CA VAL A 85 -3.80 1.91 0.97
C VAL A 85 -5.15 1.74 0.27
N ALA A 86 -5.48 2.56 -0.73
CA ALA A 86 -6.72 2.40 -1.49
C ALA A 86 -6.75 1.09 -2.29
N TYR A 87 -5.63 0.68 -2.88
CA TYR A 87 -5.53 -0.61 -3.58
C TYR A 87 -5.68 -1.80 -2.63
N GLN A 88 -5.10 -1.73 -1.43
CA GLN A 88 -5.35 -2.73 -0.39
C GLN A 88 -6.85 -2.83 -0.06
N GLY A 89 -7.53 -1.68 0.05
CA GLY A 89 -8.97 -1.62 0.26
C GLY A 89 -9.77 -2.28 -0.88
N MET A 90 -9.39 -2.07 -2.15
CA MET A 90 -10.03 -2.72 -3.30
C MET A 90 -9.84 -4.24 -3.30
N ILE A 91 -8.63 -4.71 -3.01
CA ILE A 91 -8.33 -6.14 -2.90
C ILE A 91 -9.19 -6.77 -1.78
N GLN A 92 -9.21 -6.14 -0.61
CA GLN A 92 -10.00 -6.60 0.53
C GLN A 92 -11.51 -6.62 0.22
N LEU A 93 -12.00 -5.65 -0.55
CA LEU A 93 -13.39 -5.63 -1.02
C LEU A 93 -13.71 -6.84 -1.89
N GLY A 94 -12.84 -7.16 -2.86
CA GLY A 94 -13.00 -8.33 -3.71
C GLY A 94 -12.95 -9.66 -2.95
N GLU A 95 -12.13 -9.74 -1.90
CA GLU A 95 -12.06 -10.91 -1.01
C GLU A 95 -13.32 -11.07 -0.14
N ARG A 96 -13.87 -9.96 0.36
CA ARG A 96 -15.06 -9.96 1.24
C ARG A 96 -16.38 -10.09 0.48
N ALA A 97 -16.41 -9.66 -0.77
CA ALA A 97 -17.59 -9.73 -1.64
C ALA A 97 -17.22 -10.42 -2.97
N PRO A 98 -17.09 -11.77 -2.98
CA PRO A 98 -16.79 -12.51 -4.21
C PRO A 98 -17.80 -12.19 -5.31
N GLY A 99 -17.30 -11.85 -6.50
CA GLY A 99 -18.12 -11.47 -7.66
C GLY A 99 -18.59 -10.01 -7.69
N PHE A 100 -18.31 -9.21 -6.64
CA PHE A 100 -18.60 -7.77 -6.66
C PHE A 100 -17.63 -7.00 -7.55
N LEU A 101 -16.34 -7.32 -7.48
CA LEU A 101 -15.31 -6.81 -8.39
C LEU A 101 -14.98 -7.86 -9.44
N SER A 102 -14.62 -7.43 -10.64
CA SER A 102 -14.12 -8.35 -11.66
C SER A 102 -12.72 -8.85 -11.28
N GLU A 103 -12.34 -10.01 -11.80
CA GLU A 103 -10.99 -10.55 -11.58
C GLU A 103 -9.91 -9.62 -12.18
N ILE A 104 -10.25 -8.88 -13.24
CA ILE A 104 -9.38 -7.85 -13.84
C ILE A 104 -9.15 -6.70 -12.85
N ASP A 105 -10.18 -6.24 -12.15
CA ASP A 105 -10.07 -5.17 -11.16
C ASP A 105 -9.17 -5.62 -9.99
N ILE A 106 -9.37 -6.84 -9.48
CA ILE A 106 -8.57 -7.38 -8.38
C ILE A 106 -7.10 -7.54 -8.79
N THR A 107 -6.83 -8.14 -9.95
CA THR A 107 -5.46 -8.32 -10.44
C THR A 107 -4.76 -7.00 -10.75
N SER A 108 -5.48 -6.03 -11.33
CA SER A 108 -4.93 -4.69 -11.58
C SER A 108 -4.58 -3.95 -10.29
N ALA A 109 -5.43 -4.06 -9.26
CA ALA A 109 -5.16 -3.50 -7.95
C ALA A 109 -3.92 -4.13 -7.30
N TYR A 110 -3.77 -5.46 -7.39
CA TYR A 110 -2.56 -6.15 -6.93
C TYR A 110 -1.30 -5.69 -7.65
N ARG A 111 -1.32 -5.59 -8.99
CA ARG A 111 -0.16 -5.12 -9.77
C ARG A 111 0.24 -3.71 -9.38
N LYS A 112 -0.72 -2.80 -9.27
CA LYS A 112 -0.47 -1.41 -8.91
C LYS A 112 0.03 -1.28 -7.45
N LEU A 113 -0.54 -2.05 -6.52
CA LEU A 113 -0.05 -2.12 -5.14
C LEU A 113 1.40 -2.61 -5.07
N CYS A 114 1.75 -3.66 -5.81
CA CYS A 114 3.12 -4.16 -5.91
C CYS A 114 4.05 -3.11 -6.51
N SER A 115 3.66 -2.44 -7.60
CA SER A 115 4.45 -1.36 -8.22
C SER A 115 4.73 -0.19 -7.24
N LEU A 116 3.70 0.29 -6.54
CA LEU A 116 3.84 1.40 -5.59
C LEU A 116 4.73 1.02 -4.38
N THR A 117 4.56 -0.19 -3.86
CA THR A 117 5.34 -0.66 -2.71
C THR A 117 6.77 -1.02 -3.09
N ARG A 118 7.00 -1.55 -4.30
CA ARG A 118 8.36 -1.78 -4.82
C ARG A 118 9.18 -0.49 -4.86
N ALA A 119 8.56 0.62 -5.26
CA ALA A 119 9.25 1.91 -5.33
C ALA A 119 9.47 2.58 -3.96
N SER A 120 8.63 2.31 -2.96
CA SER A 120 8.61 3.06 -1.69
C SER A 120 9.08 2.26 -0.47
N ASP A 121 8.81 0.96 -0.44
CA ASP A 121 9.06 0.05 0.68
C ASP A 121 9.24 -1.39 0.14
N PRO A 122 10.46 -1.76 -0.31
CA PRO A 122 10.73 -3.07 -0.90
C PRO A 122 10.39 -4.25 0.03
N THR A 123 10.38 -4.05 1.35
CA THR A 123 9.96 -5.09 2.30
C THR A 123 8.47 -5.38 2.15
N LYS A 124 7.64 -4.34 2.10
CA LYS A 124 6.20 -4.49 1.86
C LYS A 124 5.88 -5.01 0.47
N PHE A 125 6.72 -4.74 -0.53
CA PHE A 125 6.54 -5.33 -1.86
C PHE A 125 6.48 -6.86 -1.78
N PHE A 126 7.40 -7.51 -1.07
CA PHE A 126 7.39 -8.98 -0.94
C PHE A 126 6.14 -9.50 -0.21
N ASP A 127 5.65 -8.80 0.82
CA ASP A 127 4.42 -9.16 1.52
C ASP A 127 3.20 -9.12 0.60
N HIS A 128 3.08 -8.07 -0.22
CA HIS A 128 1.98 -7.94 -1.17
C HIS A 128 2.11 -8.91 -2.34
N ALA A 129 3.33 -9.10 -2.85
CA ALA A 129 3.62 -10.06 -3.91
C ALA A 129 3.26 -11.49 -3.48
N LYS A 130 3.56 -11.87 -2.23
CA LYS A 130 3.15 -13.17 -1.68
C LYS A 130 1.63 -13.36 -1.71
N LYS A 131 0.86 -12.37 -1.23
CA LYS A 131 -0.60 -12.42 -1.28
C LYS A 131 -1.13 -12.50 -2.71
N TYR A 132 -0.50 -11.78 -3.64
CA TYR A 132 -0.86 -11.84 -5.05
C TYR A 132 -0.58 -13.22 -5.65
N ILE A 133 0.56 -13.84 -5.33
CA ILE A 133 0.86 -15.24 -5.72
C ILE A 133 -0.22 -16.19 -5.20
N GLU A 134 -0.60 -16.08 -3.94
CA GLU A 134 -1.65 -16.91 -3.33
C GLU A 134 -2.99 -16.74 -4.07
N TYR A 135 -3.37 -15.50 -4.39
CA TYR A 135 -4.55 -15.22 -5.20
C TYR A 135 -4.46 -15.85 -6.60
N LEU A 136 -3.35 -15.64 -7.33
CA LEU A 136 -3.15 -16.16 -8.68
C LEU A 136 -3.18 -17.69 -8.71
N LYS A 137 -2.52 -18.35 -7.75
CA LYS A 137 -2.53 -19.82 -7.62
C LYS A 137 -3.95 -20.36 -7.44
N LYS A 138 -4.74 -19.72 -6.55
CA LYS A 138 -6.14 -20.08 -6.35
C LYS A 138 -6.95 -19.96 -7.64
N GLN A 139 -6.76 -18.89 -8.42
CA GLN A 139 -7.47 -18.73 -9.70
C GLN A 139 -7.04 -19.79 -10.74
N ILE A 140 -5.75 -20.13 -10.79
CA ILE A 140 -5.25 -21.20 -11.68
C ILE A 140 -5.89 -22.55 -11.32
N GLU A 141 -5.97 -22.88 -10.04
CA GLU A 141 -6.61 -24.12 -9.54
C GLU A 141 -8.11 -24.15 -9.87
N CYS A 142 -8.80 -23.02 -9.81
CA CYS A 142 -10.20 -22.93 -10.23
C CYS A 142 -10.40 -23.10 -11.74
N GLN A 143 -9.40 -22.78 -12.56
CA GLN A 143 -9.49 -22.78 -14.04
C GLN A 143 -8.84 -23.98 -14.73
N SER A 144 -8.09 -24.83 -14.01
CA SER A 144 -7.44 -26.02 -14.57
C SER A 144 -8.41 -27.08 -15.09
N THR A 145 -9.72 -26.87 -14.95
CA THR A 145 -10.77 -27.75 -15.47
C THR A 145 -11.36 -27.31 -16.82
N THR A 146 -11.05 -26.10 -17.33
CA THR A 146 -11.79 -25.50 -18.46
C THR A 146 -10.95 -24.79 -19.54
N THR A 147 -9.64 -24.61 -19.37
CA THR A 147 -8.79 -23.87 -20.35
C THR A 147 -7.49 -24.59 -20.71
N ASN A 148 -7.03 -24.42 -21.96
CA ASN A 148 -5.73 -24.89 -22.44
C ASN A 148 -4.60 -24.27 -21.60
N GLU A 149 -3.83 -25.12 -20.90
CA GLU A 149 -2.92 -24.74 -19.81
C GLU A 149 -1.88 -23.67 -20.18
N GLN A 150 -1.50 -23.58 -21.45
CA GLN A 150 -0.43 -22.69 -21.92
C GLN A 150 -0.83 -21.20 -22.06
N ASN A 151 -2.12 -20.88 -22.16
CA ASN A 151 -2.61 -19.51 -22.34
C ASN A 151 -3.43 -18.99 -21.15
N ASN A 152 -3.27 -19.59 -19.97
CA ASN A 152 -3.98 -19.11 -18.79
C ASN A 152 -3.42 -17.72 -18.35
N PRO A 153 -4.25 -16.66 -18.31
CA PRO A 153 -3.78 -15.30 -18.01
C PRO A 153 -3.20 -15.16 -16.60
N TYR A 154 -3.61 -16.00 -15.64
CA TYR A 154 -3.06 -16.00 -14.29
C TYR A 154 -1.66 -16.63 -14.23
N ARG A 155 -1.39 -17.63 -15.07
CA ARG A 155 -0.04 -18.21 -15.19
C ARG A 155 0.95 -17.20 -15.77
N ILE A 156 0.51 -16.42 -16.77
CA ILE A 156 1.32 -15.34 -17.36
C ILE A 156 1.64 -14.29 -16.29
N GLN A 157 0.62 -13.79 -15.59
CA GLN A 157 0.81 -12.82 -14.50
C GLN A 157 1.69 -13.35 -13.37
N LEU A 158 1.56 -14.63 -13.02
CA LEU A 158 2.41 -15.26 -12.01
C LEU A 158 3.88 -15.30 -12.45
N ALA A 159 4.14 -15.63 -13.72
CA ALA A 159 5.49 -15.65 -14.27
C ALA A 159 6.11 -14.25 -14.30
N GLU A 160 5.34 -13.22 -14.67
CA GLU A 160 5.75 -11.81 -14.63
C GLU A 160 6.12 -11.37 -13.21
N LEU A 161 5.24 -11.65 -12.24
CA LEU A 161 5.48 -11.32 -10.84
C LEU A 161 6.71 -12.02 -10.28
N CYS A 162 6.96 -13.28 -10.64
CA CYS A 162 8.16 -14.00 -10.24
C CYS A 162 9.43 -13.32 -10.77
N LYS A 163 9.41 -12.81 -12.02
CA LYS A 163 10.55 -12.05 -12.57
C LYS A 163 10.79 -10.77 -11.77
N ASP A 164 9.72 -10.05 -11.42
CA ASP A 164 9.81 -8.84 -10.61
C ASP A 164 10.42 -9.10 -9.23
N ILE A 165 10.01 -10.19 -8.57
CA ILE A 165 10.56 -10.61 -7.28
C ILE A 165 12.06 -10.91 -7.37
N VAL A 166 12.49 -11.63 -8.42
CA VAL A 166 13.90 -11.99 -8.62
C VAL A 166 14.75 -10.75 -8.84
N GLU A 167 14.30 -9.84 -9.71
CA GLU A 167 15.03 -8.59 -9.96
C GLU A 167 15.11 -7.71 -8.70
N GLU A 168 14.03 -7.59 -7.94
CA GLU A 168 14.05 -6.83 -6.68
C GLU A 168 15.03 -7.43 -5.66
N LYS A 169 15.03 -8.77 -5.51
CA LYS A 169 15.96 -9.43 -4.58
C LYS A 169 17.41 -9.27 -5.01
N ARG A 170 17.67 -9.28 -6.32
CA ARG A 170 18.99 -9.01 -6.88
C ARG A 170 19.47 -7.59 -6.55
N LEU A 171 18.59 -6.59 -6.66
CA LEU A 171 18.91 -5.21 -6.30
C LEU A 171 19.26 -5.06 -4.81
N GLN A 172 18.50 -5.70 -3.91
CA GLN A 172 18.80 -5.69 -2.48
C GLN A 172 20.19 -6.26 -2.17
N LEU A 173 20.52 -7.43 -2.73
CA LEU A 173 21.83 -8.06 -2.55
C LEU A 173 22.96 -7.15 -3.02
N SER A 174 22.79 -6.53 -4.20
CA SER A 174 23.80 -5.59 -4.72
C SER A 174 24.00 -4.37 -3.81
N GLN A 175 22.95 -3.87 -3.16
CA GLN A 175 23.05 -2.75 -2.22
C GLN A 175 23.74 -3.17 -0.91
N GLU A 176 23.43 -4.36 -0.40
CA GLU A 176 24.09 -4.93 0.79
C GLU A 176 25.60 -5.13 0.54
N ASP A 177 25.98 -5.66 -0.62
CA ASP A 177 27.38 -5.82 -1.03
C ASP A 177 28.10 -4.47 -1.10
N GLU A 178 27.46 -3.44 -1.67
CA GLU A 178 28.04 -2.10 -1.75
C GLU A 178 28.21 -1.45 -0.37
N GLN A 179 27.24 -1.63 0.53
CA GLN A 179 27.33 -1.14 1.91
C GLN A 179 28.46 -1.84 2.69
N LEU A 180 28.58 -3.15 2.55
CA LEU A 180 29.67 -3.92 3.15
C LEU A 180 31.03 -3.43 2.65
N TYR A 181 31.17 -3.22 1.33
CA TYR A 181 32.39 -2.71 0.74
C TYR A 181 32.78 -1.33 1.30
N ARG A 182 31.80 -0.41 1.44
CA ARG A 182 32.02 0.92 2.03
C ARG A 182 32.52 0.82 3.48
N LEU A 183 31.88 -0.02 4.30
CA LEU A 183 32.26 -0.23 5.69
C LEU A 183 33.71 -0.75 5.83
N LEU A 184 34.06 -1.76 5.03
CA LEU A 184 35.43 -2.29 4.99
C LEU A 184 36.44 -1.21 4.58
N SER A 185 36.09 -0.38 3.60
CA SER A 185 36.94 0.69 3.10
C SER A 185 37.18 1.79 4.14
N THR A 186 36.12 2.27 4.81
CA THR A 186 36.21 3.39 5.77
C THR A 186 36.78 2.96 7.11
N ASP A 187 36.35 1.83 7.65
CA ASP A 187 36.57 1.53 9.07
C ASP A 187 37.77 0.62 9.28
N ILE A 188 38.12 -0.20 8.28
CA ILE A 188 39.23 -1.15 8.37
C ILE A 188 40.41 -0.69 7.53
N LEU A 189 40.20 -0.43 6.23
CA LEU A 189 41.30 -0.20 5.31
C LEU A 189 41.92 1.20 5.44
N SER A 190 41.13 2.23 5.73
CA SER A 190 41.63 3.61 5.89
C SER A 190 42.59 3.79 7.10
N PRO A 191 42.26 3.30 8.31
CA PRO A 191 43.20 3.37 9.45
C PRO A 191 44.49 2.59 9.21
N ILE A 192 44.41 1.40 8.59
CA ILE A 192 45.59 0.58 8.28
C ILE A 192 46.52 1.31 7.29
N LYS A 193 45.96 1.93 6.25
CA LYS A 193 46.75 2.73 5.31
C LYS A 193 47.44 3.90 6.00
N THR A 194 46.75 4.60 6.89
CA THR A 194 47.32 5.74 7.64
C THR A 194 48.49 5.30 8.54
N LEU A 195 48.34 4.19 9.26
CA LEU A 195 49.40 3.63 10.11
C LEU A 195 50.62 3.18 9.28
N SER A 196 50.39 2.57 8.12
CA SER A 196 51.46 2.15 7.20
C SER A 196 52.27 3.33 6.67
N THR A 197 51.62 4.41 6.25
CA THR A 197 52.32 5.61 5.77
C THR A 197 53.19 6.23 6.87
N ASN A 198 52.68 6.35 8.09
CA ASN A 198 53.42 6.91 9.23
C ASN A 198 54.65 6.07 9.62
N LEU A 199 54.63 4.76 9.38
CA LEU A 199 55.77 3.86 9.66
C LEU A 199 56.89 3.99 8.62
N ASN A 200 56.60 4.39 7.39
CA ASN A 200 57.60 4.54 6.32
C ASN A 200 58.28 5.92 6.33
N GLU A 201 57.88 6.83 7.22
CA GLU A 201 58.47 8.18 7.38
C GLU A 201 59.54 8.27 8.48
N PHE A 202 59.89 7.15 9.13
CA PHE A 202 60.99 7.00 10.09
C PHE A 202 62.16 6.20 9.51
#